data_AF-A0A1C3U686-F1
#
_entry.id   AF-A0A1C3U686-F1
#
_cell.length_a   1.000
_cell.length_b   1.000
_cell.length_c   1.000
_cell.angle_alpha   90.00
_cell.angle_beta   90.00
_cell.angle_gamma   90.00
#
_symmetry.space_group_name_H-M   'P 1'
#
loop_
_entity.id
_entity.type
_entity.pdbx_description
1 polymer ?
#
loop_
_entity_poly.entity_id
_entity_poly.type
_entity_poly.pdbx_seq_one_letter_code
_entity_poly.pdbx_strand_id
1 'polypeptide(L)' 'LVFGSNSQLRAIAEVYGQADAEKKFVQDFVAAWTKVMNADRFDIA' A
#
# COMPACT_ATOMS: atom_id res chain seq x y z
N LEU A 1 -2.79 8.69 16.04
CA LEU A 1 -2.53 8.23 14.65
C LEU A 1 -2.32 6.72 14.67
N VAL A 2 -3.23 5.92 14.10
CA VAL A 2 -3.26 4.45 14.23
C VAL A 2 -1.99 3.77 13.69
N PHE A 3 -1.43 4.27 12.58
CA PHE A 3 -0.22 3.71 11.95
C PHE A 3 1.06 3.93 12.77
N GLY A 4 1.09 4.93 13.66
CA GLY A 4 2.25 5.17 14.53
C GLY A 4 2.12 4.57 15.93
N SER A 5 0.91 4.18 16.35
CA SER A 5 0.64 3.69 17.71
C SER A 5 0.50 2.17 17.80
N ASN A 6 0.20 1.49 16.69
CA ASN A 6 0.15 0.03 16.63
C ASN A 6 1.50 -0.51 16.11
N SER A 7 2.12 -1.44 16.84
CA SER A 7 3.47 -1.93 16.53
C SER A 7 3.59 -2.59 15.16
N GLN A 8 2.56 -3.34 14.73
CA GLN A 8 2.55 -4.01 13.43
C GLN A 8 2.38 -3.00 12.28
N LEU A 9 1.44 -2.06 12.45
CA LEU A 9 1.22 -1.02 11.43
C LEU A 9 2.41 -0.06 11.34
N ARG A 10 3.07 0.21 12.46
CA ARG A 10 4.28 1.04 12.49
C ARG A 10 5.42 0.39 11.71
N ALA A 11 5.62 -0.93 11.85
CA ALA A 11 6.64 -1.64 11.09
C ALA A 11 6.42 -1.50 9.57
N ILE A 12 5.18 -1.57 9.10
CA ILE A 12 4.85 -1.37 7.68
C ILE A 12 5.08 0.10 7.27
N ALA A 13 4.66 1.05 8.09
CA ALA A 13 4.85 2.47 7.83
C ALA A 13 6.35 2.85 7.75
N GLU A 14 7.18 2.23 8.60
CA GLU A 14 8.63 2.43 8.61
C GLU A 14 9.28 1.93 7.32
N VAL A 15 8.83 0.81 6.74
CA VAL A 15 9.32 0.31 5.44
C VAL A 15 9.07 1.33 4.33
N TYR A 16 7.86 1.90 4.25
CA TYR A 16 7.55 2.89 3.21
C TYR A 16 8.12 4.29 3.51
N GLY A 17 8.51 4.56 4.75
CA GLY A 17 9.14 5.81 5.16
C GLY A 17 10.66 5.86 5.00
N GLN A 18 11.30 4.79 4.52
CA GLN A 18 12.74 4.79 4.24
C GLN A 18 13.06 5.72 3.05
N ALA A 19 14.26 6.30 3.04
CA ALA A 19 14.68 7.27 2.03
C ALA A 19 14.70 6.72 0.59
N ASP A 20 14.83 5.41 0.43
CA ASP A 20 14.85 4.68 -0.84
C ASP A 20 13.51 4.02 -1.19
N ALA A 21 12.49 4.14 -0.33
CA ALA A 21 11.22 3.44 -0.48
C ALA A 21 10.17 4.21 -1.31
N GLU A 22 10.44 5.44 -1.75
CA GLU A 22 9.46 6.27 -2.49
C GLU A 22 8.95 5.55 -3.76
N LYS A 23 9.86 5.03 -4.59
CA LYS A 23 9.50 4.32 -5.81
C LYS A 23 8.66 3.06 -5.51
N LYS A 24 9.04 2.33 -4.46
CA LYS A 24 8.30 1.14 -4.00
C LYS A 24 6.90 1.52 -3.52
N PHE A 25 6.78 2.58 -2.73
CA PHE A 25 5.49 3.09 -2.25
C PHE A 25 4.57 3.44 -3.41
N VAL A 26 5.06 4.18 -4.42
CA VAL A 26 4.26 4.52 -5.60
C VAL A 26 3.79 3.28 -6.35
N GLN A 27 4.68 2.30 -6.57
CA GLN A 27 4.33 1.06 -7.27
C GLN A 27 3.28 0.24 -6.51
N ASP A 28 3.49 0.04 -5.20
CA ASP A 28 2.58 -0.74 -4.36
C ASP A 28 1.23 -0.04 -4.20
N PHE A 29 1.23 1.30 -4.11
CA PHE A 29 0.01 2.09 -4.07
C PHE A 29 -0.80 1.95 -5.36
N VAL A 30 -0.16 2.10 -6.52
CA VAL A 30 -0.84 1.94 -7.83
C VAL A 30 -1.39 0.53 -8.00
N ALA A 31 -0.64 -0.50 -7.59
CA ALA A 31 -1.09 -1.88 -7.62
C ALA A 31 -2.33 -2.11 -6.73
N ALA A 32 -2.29 -1.60 -5.49
CA ALA A 32 -3.41 -1.69 -4.56
C ALA A 32 -4.64 -0.94 -5.09
N TRP A 33 -4.45 0.27 -5.63
CA TRP A 33 -5.51 1.06 -6.25
C TRP A 33 -6.16 0.31 -7.41
N THR A 34 -5.34 -0.18 -8.35
CA THR A 34 -5.82 -0.92 -9.53
C THR A 34 -6.59 -2.17 -9.13
N LYS A 35 -6.10 -2.89 -8.10
CA LYS A 35 -6.79 -4.06 -7.55
C LYS A 35 -8.20 -3.71 -7.04
N VAL A 36 -8.32 -2.61 -6.30
CA VAL A 36 -9.63 -2.16 -5.76
C VAL A 36 -10.54 -1.70 -6.90
N MET A 37 -10.03 -0.95 -7.88
CA MET A 37 -10.81 -0.48 -9.02
C MET A 37 -11.34 -1.61 -9.92
N ASN A 38 -10.69 -2.78 -9.90
CA ASN A 38 -11.13 -3.95 -10.67
C ASN A 38 -11.85 -5.00 -9.80
N ALA A 39 -12.15 -4.70 -8.52
CA ALA A 39 -12.68 -5.69 -7.59
C ALA A 39 -14.08 -6.23 -7.95
N ASP A 40 -14.82 -5.51 -8.79
CA ASP A 40 -16.16 -5.87 -9.27
C ASP A 40 -16.22 -6.23 -10.77
N ARG A 41 -15.06 -6.24 -11.46
CA ARG A 41 -14.94 -6.55 -12.90
C ARG A 41 -14.97 -8.05 -13.19
N PHE A 42 -16.05 -8.71 -12.78
CA PHE A 42 -16.27 -10.14 -13.04
C PHE A 42 -16.48 -10.46 -14.54
N ASP A 43 -16.67 -9.43 -15.35
CA ASP A 43 -16.84 -9.51 -16.80
C ASP A 43 -15.53 -9.68 -17.58
N ILE A 44 -14.36 -9.46 -16.95
CA ILE A 44 -13.04 -9.55 -17.58
C ILE A 44 -12.15 -10.66 -16.97
N ALA A 45 -12.73 -11.66 -16.32
CA ALA A 45 -11.99 -12.77 -15.70
C ALA A 45 -11.59 -13.88 -16.69
#